data_AF-A0AA39TW94-F1
#
_entry.id   AF-A0AA39TW94-F1
#
_cell.length_a   1.000
_cell.length_b   1.000
_cell.length_c   1.000
_cell.angle_alpha   90.00
_cell.angle_beta   90.00
_cell.angle_gamma   90.00
#
_symmetry.space_group_name_H-M   'P 1'
#
loop_
_entity.id
_entity.type
_entity.pdbx_description
1 polymer ?
#
loop_
_entity_poly.entity_id
_entity_poly.type
_entity_poly.pdbx_seq_one_letter_code
_entity_poly.pdbx_strand_id
1 'polypeptide(L)'
;MVRKKIREYDSKRLLKEHLQKLAGIHLPITSVQVTESTDLTGMLDKEPWLSSKRLVVKPDMLFGKRGKSGLVALNLDFAQVTEFIKQRLGVEVEIEGCKAPITTFIVEPFVPHDQEFYLSMDSERLGCTINFSECGGIEIEENWNKVKTIFLPTEKPMTVEAISPLIATLPLEIRGKIGNFIKGVFAVFQDLDFSFMEMNPFALDNGEPYPLDMRGELDENAAFKNEDKWGDLQFPMPFGRVLSPEEIFIHALNEKTSASLKFTLLNPKGRIWNMVAGGGASLIYTDACATANLDGRKRALLIGGNIANLTDVGATFDGIITALREKVYGPEAIMTGICNRAMECIES
;
A
#
# COMPACT_ATOMS: atom_id res chain seq x y z
N MET A 1 0.24 0.36 -14.58
CA MET A 1 0.57 0.95 -13.28
C MET A 1 0.34 -0.10 -12.21
N VAL A 2 1.39 -0.48 -11.48
CA VAL A 2 1.24 -1.38 -10.33
C VAL A 2 1.08 -0.48 -9.11
N ARG A 3 -0.18 -0.24 -8.71
CA ARG A 3 -0.50 0.60 -7.55
C ARG A 3 -0.11 -0.13 -6.26
N LYS A 4 0.83 0.44 -5.50
CA LYS A 4 1.20 -0.08 -4.18
C LYS A 4 0.92 0.95 -3.11
N LYS A 5 0.17 0.52 -2.08
CA LYS A 5 -0.09 1.31 -0.89
C LYS A 5 1.21 1.51 -0.11
N ILE A 6 1.36 2.70 0.44
CA ILE A 6 2.44 3.06 1.35
C ILE A 6 1.86 3.42 2.71
N ARG A 7 2.70 3.33 3.75
CA ARG A 7 2.30 3.71 5.10
C ARG A 7 1.95 5.18 5.17
N GLU A 8 1.14 5.54 6.16
CA GLU A 8 0.79 6.94 6.40
C GLU A 8 2.04 7.76 6.75
N TYR A 9 2.96 7.18 7.53
CA TYR A 9 4.25 7.77 7.85
C TYR A 9 5.03 8.20 6.60
N ASP A 10 5.16 7.29 5.63
CA ASP A 10 5.87 7.56 4.37
C ASP A 10 5.13 8.57 3.49
N SER A 11 3.79 8.48 3.43
CA SER A 11 2.97 9.43 2.69
C SER A 11 3.19 10.86 3.19
N LYS A 12 3.18 11.04 4.51
CA LYS A 12 3.41 12.32 5.19
C LYS A 12 4.84 12.83 5.04
N ARG A 13 5.83 11.95 5.15
CA ARG A 13 7.25 12.29 4.92
C ARG A 13 7.47 12.81 3.49
N LEU A 14 7.02 12.06 2.49
CA LEU A 14 7.15 12.43 1.09
C LEU A 14 6.44 13.75 0.79
N LEU A 15 5.22 13.93 1.30
CA LEU A 15 4.50 15.19 1.14
C LEU A 15 5.28 16.36 1.74
N LYS A 16 5.74 16.24 3.00
CA LYS A 16 6.48 17.31 3.69
C LYS A 16 7.74 17.72 2.92
N GLU A 17 8.56 16.76 2.54
CA GLU A 17 9.85 17.01 1.88
C GLU A 17 9.67 17.63 0.49
N HIS A 18 8.79 17.05 -0.33
CA HIS A 18 8.66 17.46 -1.72
C HIS A 18 7.73 18.65 -1.91
N LEU A 19 6.76 18.88 -1.02
CA LEU A 19 5.93 20.08 -1.08
C LEU A 19 6.76 21.34 -0.81
N GLN A 20 7.70 21.28 0.14
CA GLN A 20 8.65 22.36 0.38
C GLN A 20 9.54 22.60 -0.84
N LYS A 21 10.04 21.53 -1.46
CA LYS A 21 10.95 21.59 -2.62
C LYS A 21 10.26 22.13 -3.88
N LEU A 22 9.03 21.69 -4.16
CA LEU A 22 8.33 21.96 -5.42
C LEU A 22 7.45 23.20 -5.35
N ALA A 23 6.85 23.49 -4.20
CA ALA A 23 5.87 24.57 -4.04
C ALA A 23 6.31 25.64 -3.03
N GLY A 24 7.43 25.45 -2.33
CA GLY A 24 7.89 26.37 -1.28
C GLY A 24 7.00 26.39 -0.04
N ILE A 25 6.07 25.44 0.10
CA ILE A 25 5.12 25.38 1.22
C ILE A 25 5.72 24.49 2.30
N HIS A 26 5.95 25.09 3.47
CA HIS A 26 6.42 24.37 4.65
C HIS A 26 5.25 23.72 5.38
N LEU A 27 5.30 22.39 5.54
CA LEU A 27 4.38 21.66 6.42
C LEU A 27 5.12 21.26 7.70
N PRO A 28 4.70 21.72 8.88
CA PRO A 28 5.32 21.34 10.16
C PRO A 28 4.90 19.93 10.61
N ILE A 29 4.74 19.00 9.67
CA ILE A 29 4.41 17.61 9.96
C ILE A 29 5.57 16.99 10.73
N THR A 30 5.25 16.42 11.88
CA THR A 30 6.17 15.63 12.70
C THR A 30 5.47 14.34 13.06
N SER A 31 6.14 13.23 12.83
CA SER A 31 5.60 11.91 13.11
C SER A 31 6.75 10.94 13.38
N VAL A 32 6.46 9.93 14.17
CA VAL A 32 7.39 8.82 14.45
C VAL A 32 6.65 7.51 14.25
N GLN A 33 7.31 6.57 13.60
CA GLN A 33 6.83 5.21 13.48
C GLN A 33 7.37 4.36 14.63
N VAL A 34 6.49 3.57 15.24
CA VAL A 34 6.82 2.70 16.37
C VAL A 34 6.52 1.25 16.00
N THR A 35 7.50 0.40 16.19
CA THR A 35 7.46 -1.05 16.00
C THR A 35 7.94 -1.77 17.25
N GLU A 36 7.92 -3.11 17.26
CA GLU A 36 8.49 -3.93 18.35
C GLU A 36 9.98 -3.66 18.62
N SER A 37 10.75 -3.31 17.59
CA SER A 37 12.18 -3.00 17.72
C SER A 37 12.47 -1.56 18.17
N THR A 38 11.43 -0.73 18.37
CA THR A 38 11.60 0.68 18.72
C THR A 38 11.86 0.85 20.22
N ASP A 39 12.99 1.48 20.57
CA ASP A 39 13.28 1.90 21.94
C ASP A 39 12.44 3.14 22.30
N LEU A 40 11.28 2.89 22.92
CA LEU A 40 10.35 3.95 23.38
C LEU A 40 11.02 4.92 24.35
N THR A 41 11.95 4.48 25.19
CA THR A 41 12.62 5.36 26.16
C THR A 41 13.60 6.30 25.49
N GLY A 42 14.40 5.80 24.54
CA GLY A 42 15.34 6.60 23.75
C GLY A 42 14.68 7.53 22.72
N MET A 43 13.37 7.42 22.49
CA MET A 43 12.65 8.31 21.56
C MET A 43 12.64 9.77 22.03
N LEU A 44 12.59 10.02 23.34
CA LEU A 44 12.54 11.39 23.86
C LEU A 44 13.82 12.17 23.56
N ASP A 45 14.97 11.49 23.50
CA ASP A 45 16.25 12.11 23.16
C ASP A 45 16.33 12.48 21.68
N LYS A 46 15.76 11.64 20.81
CA LYS A 46 15.73 11.86 19.35
C LYS A 46 14.67 12.86 18.95
N GLU A 47 13.52 12.83 19.62
CA GLU A 47 12.31 13.55 19.24
C GLU A 47 11.71 14.29 20.47
N PRO A 48 12.35 15.39 20.93
CA PRO A 48 11.96 16.06 22.18
C PRO A 48 10.52 16.57 22.21
N TRP A 49 9.92 16.84 21.05
CA TRP A 49 8.53 17.31 20.92
C TRP A 49 7.49 16.32 21.45
N LEU A 50 7.85 15.03 21.54
CA LEU A 50 7.00 14.00 22.14
C LEU A 50 6.67 14.30 23.61
N SER A 51 7.56 14.97 24.33
CA SER A 51 7.36 15.32 25.74
C SER A 51 6.59 16.63 25.96
N SER A 52 6.60 17.53 24.96
CA SER A 52 6.08 18.89 25.11
C SER A 52 4.70 19.12 24.50
N LYS A 53 4.25 18.22 23.61
CA LYS A 53 2.96 18.31 22.93
C LYS A 53 2.01 17.23 23.40
N ARG A 54 0.71 17.50 23.25
CA ARG A 54 -0.30 16.43 23.26
C ARG A 54 -0.19 15.65 21.96
N LEU A 55 -0.49 14.35 22.03
CA LEU A 55 -0.18 13.38 21.00
C LEU A 55 -1.43 12.64 20.53
N VAL A 56 -1.33 12.10 19.32
CA VAL A 56 -2.22 11.13 18.71
C VAL A 56 -1.41 9.87 18.44
N VAL A 57 -2.01 8.71 18.71
CA VAL A 57 -1.43 7.42 18.35
C VAL A 57 -2.47 6.57 17.63
N LYS A 58 -2.06 5.97 16.51
CA LYS A 58 -2.90 5.11 15.68
C LYS A 58 -2.08 4.05 14.95
N PRO A 59 -2.65 2.86 14.66
CA PRO A 59 -1.99 1.86 13.82
C PRO A 59 -1.70 2.40 12.41
N ASP A 60 -0.53 2.02 11.89
CA ASP A 60 -0.05 2.38 10.55
C ASP A 60 0.20 1.12 9.72
N MET A 61 -0.89 0.40 9.42
CA MET A 61 -0.88 -0.93 8.80
C MET A 61 -1.86 -1.07 7.62
N LEU A 62 -2.07 0.02 6.88
CA LEU A 62 -2.86 0.08 5.63
C LEU A 62 -4.34 -0.31 5.72
N PHE A 63 -4.96 -0.21 6.89
CA PHE A 63 -6.41 -0.37 7.03
C PHE A 63 -7.09 0.93 7.46
N GLY A 64 -8.30 1.14 6.93
CA GLY A 64 -9.12 2.33 7.21
C GLY A 64 -9.96 2.20 8.48
N LYS A 65 -10.84 3.18 8.72
CA LYS A 65 -11.86 3.15 9.80
C LYS A 65 -11.30 2.88 11.21
N ARG A 66 -10.05 3.30 11.45
CA ARG A 66 -9.34 3.18 12.73
C ARG A 66 -10.09 3.85 13.88
N GLY A 67 -10.66 5.03 13.65
CA GLY A 67 -11.45 5.77 14.64
C GLY A 67 -12.70 5.00 15.09
N LYS A 68 -13.44 4.42 14.14
CA LYS A 68 -14.63 3.59 14.42
C LYS A 68 -14.29 2.28 15.15
N SER A 69 -13.04 1.82 15.04
CA SER A 69 -12.55 0.58 15.64
C SER A 69 -11.94 0.77 17.04
N GLY A 70 -11.94 1.98 17.60
CA GLY A 70 -11.32 2.27 18.90
C GLY A 70 -9.80 2.13 18.91
N LEU A 71 -9.17 2.16 17.73
CA LEU A 71 -7.72 2.00 17.55
C LEU A 71 -6.99 3.34 17.43
N VAL A 72 -7.69 4.46 17.56
CA VAL A 72 -7.10 5.80 17.61
C VAL A 72 -7.26 6.33 19.02
N ALA A 73 -6.17 6.78 19.62
CA ALA A 73 -6.23 7.58 20.84
C ALA A 73 -5.73 9.00 20.55
N LEU A 74 -6.51 9.98 21.01
CA LEU A 74 -6.31 11.39 20.75
C LEU A 74 -5.97 12.12 22.05
N ASN A 75 -5.26 13.23 21.91
CA ASN A 75 -4.97 14.17 22.99
C ASN A 75 -4.38 13.45 24.22
N LEU A 76 -3.28 12.71 24.03
CA LEU A 76 -2.55 11.98 25.08
C LEU A 76 -1.22 12.68 25.41
N ASP A 77 -0.65 12.41 26.58
CA ASP A 77 0.79 12.65 26.82
C ASP A 77 1.63 11.43 26.43
N PHE A 78 2.96 11.58 26.44
CA PHE A 78 3.88 10.52 26.05
C PHE A 78 3.76 9.24 26.90
N ALA A 79 3.48 9.37 28.20
CA ALA A 79 3.32 8.22 29.08
C ALA A 79 2.05 7.43 28.72
N GLN A 80 0.95 8.14 28.45
CA GLN A 80 -0.30 7.56 27.98
C GLN A 80 -0.15 6.90 26.61
N VAL A 81 0.59 7.52 25.67
CA VAL A 81 0.90 6.90 24.36
C VAL A 81 1.72 5.62 24.53
N THR A 82 2.74 5.64 25.38
CA THR A 82 3.59 4.48 25.68
C THR A 82 2.76 3.32 26.21
N GLU A 83 1.85 3.60 27.15
CA GLU A 83 0.94 2.59 27.71
C GLU A 83 -0.04 2.08 26.65
N PHE A 84 -0.61 2.97 25.83
CA PHE A 84 -1.52 2.60 24.74
C PHE A 84 -0.87 1.63 23.74
N ILE A 85 0.40 1.89 23.38
CA ILE A 85 1.18 1.04 22.46
C ILE A 85 1.47 -0.31 23.11
N LYS A 86 1.98 -0.34 24.36
CA LYS A 86 2.30 -1.58 25.07
C LYS A 86 1.11 -2.53 25.21
N GLN A 87 -0.08 -1.97 25.42
CA GLN A 87 -1.31 -2.76 25.55
C GLN A 87 -1.80 -3.37 24.23
N ARG A 88 -1.39 -2.85 23.07
CA ARG A 88 -1.95 -3.21 21.75
C ARG A 88 -0.94 -3.82 20.80
N LEU A 89 0.35 -3.53 20.96
CA LEU A 89 1.40 -4.10 20.14
C LEU A 89 1.42 -5.63 20.31
N GLY A 90 1.36 -6.36 19.20
CA GLY A 90 1.25 -7.82 19.17
C GLY A 90 -0.17 -8.37 19.41
N VAL A 91 -1.13 -7.53 19.80
CA VAL A 91 -2.52 -7.97 20.01
C VAL A 91 -3.21 -8.17 18.67
N GLU A 92 -3.84 -9.33 18.49
CA GLU A 92 -4.63 -9.64 17.30
C GLU A 92 -5.91 -8.82 17.24
N VAL A 93 -6.14 -8.20 16.08
CA VAL A 93 -7.39 -7.50 15.78
C VAL A 93 -7.98 -8.03 14.48
N GLU A 94 -9.32 -7.99 14.41
CA GLU A 94 -10.07 -8.38 13.22
C GLU A 94 -10.53 -7.13 12.48
N ILE A 95 -10.07 -6.96 11.25
CA ILE A 95 -10.44 -5.85 10.37
C ILE A 95 -10.90 -6.44 9.04
N GLU A 96 -12.14 -6.13 8.65
CA GLU A 96 -12.72 -6.58 7.37
C GLU A 96 -12.63 -8.12 7.15
N GLY A 97 -12.76 -8.90 8.22
CA GLY A 97 -12.68 -10.37 8.19
C GLY A 97 -11.25 -10.94 8.17
N CYS A 98 -10.24 -10.08 8.25
CA CYS A 98 -8.84 -10.46 8.36
C CYS A 98 -8.34 -10.30 9.80
N LYS A 99 -7.72 -11.33 10.37
CA LYS A 99 -7.14 -11.30 11.72
C LYS A 99 -5.62 -11.21 11.65
N ALA A 100 -5.06 -10.23 12.34
CA ALA A 100 -3.61 -10.07 12.43
C ALA A 100 -3.20 -9.31 13.69
N PRO A 101 -1.99 -9.53 14.21
CA PRO A 101 -1.43 -8.72 15.29
C PRO A 101 -1.14 -7.29 14.82
N ILE A 102 -1.34 -6.30 15.69
CA ILE A 102 -0.87 -4.93 15.43
C ILE A 102 0.64 -4.87 15.63
N THR A 103 1.40 -4.51 14.60
CA THR A 103 2.88 -4.50 14.65
C THR A 103 3.50 -3.12 14.45
N THR A 104 2.71 -2.12 14.03
CA THR A 104 3.23 -0.79 13.68
C THR A 104 2.23 0.30 14.03
N PHE A 105 2.71 1.33 14.72
CA PHE A 105 1.97 2.55 15.06
C PHE A 105 2.65 3.77 14.45
N ILE A 106 1.87 4.83 14.25
CA ILE A 106 2.36 6.19 14.02
C ILE A 106 1.93 7.06 15.22
N VAL A 107 2.85 7.88 15.72
CA VAL A 107 2.61 8.87 16.77
C VAL A 107 2.87 10.26 16.21
N GLU A 108 1.94 11.18 16.46
CA GLU A 108 1.93 12.52 15.87
C GLU A 108 1.43 13.55 16.90
N PRO A 109 1.73 14.85 16.74
CA PRO A 109 1.10 15.89 17.54
C PRO A 109 -0.42 15.89 17.38
N PHE A 110 -1.12 16.07 18.48
CA PHE A 110 -2.54 16.43 18.47
C PHE A 110 -2.66 17.89 18.02
N VAL A 111 -3.43 18.11 16.96
CA VAL A 111 -3.74 19.44 16.42
C VAL A 111 -5.17 19.77 16.81
N PRO A 112 -5.41 20.72 17.74
CA PRO A 112 -6.75 21.22 18.02
C PRO A 112 -7.31 21.92 16.78
N HIS A 113 -8.53 21.58 16.37
CA HIS A 113 -9.18 22.16 15.20
C HIS A 113 -10.70 22.05 15.31
N ASP A 114 -11.40 22.98 14.65
CA ASP A 114 -12.86 23.02 14.60
C ASP A 114 -13.41 22.58 13.23
N GLN A 115 -12.54 22.53 12.21
CA GLN A 115 -12.93 22.23 10.84
C GLN A 115 -11.98 21.19 10.22
N GLU A 116 -12.59 20.19 9.58
CA GLU A 116 -11.92 19.14 8.84
C GLU A 116 -12.29 19.23 7.35
N PHE A 117 -11.28 19.12 6.50
CA PHE A 117 -11.40 19.13 5.05
C PHE A 117 -11.05 17.77 4.47
N TYR A 118 -11.56 17.50 3.28
CA TYR A 118 -11.26 16.32 2.49
C TYR A 118 -10.55 16.73 1.20
N LEU A 119 -9.49 16.02 0.85
CA LEU A 119 -8.81 16.14 -0.45
C LEU A 119 -8.45 14.74 -0.94
N SER A 120 -8.79 14.41 -2.20
CA SER A 120 -8.25 13.23 -2.84
C SER A 120 -7.83 13.49 -4.28
N MET A 121 -6.87 12.72 -4.78
CA MET A 121 -6.38 12.73 -6.14
C MET A 121 -6.23 11.28 -6.62
N ASP A 122 -6.86 10.93 -7.75
CA ASP A 122 -6.73 9.61 -8.38
C ASP A 122 -6.21 9.78 -9.81
N SER A 123 -5.23 8.96 -10.18
CA SER A 123 -4.70 8.89 -11.53
C SER A 123 -5.60 8.03 -12.41
N GLU A 124 -6.12 8.61 -13.48
CA GLU A 124 -6.97 7.94 -14.46
C GLU A 124 -6.28 7.85 -15.82
N ARG A 125 -6.89 7.10 -16.75
CA ARG A 125 -6.32 6.87 -18.09
C ARG A 125 -6.01 8.17 -18.86
N LEU A 126 -6.87 9.18 -18.74
CA LEU A 126 -6.82 10.41 -19.55
C LEU A 126 -6.48 11.66 -18.72
N GLY A 127 -6.14 11.51 -17.44
CA GLY A 127 -5.95 12.64 -16.56
C GLY A 127 -5.97 12.24 -15.08
N CYS A 128 -6.29 13.20 -14.22
CA CYS A 128 -6.41 12.99 -12.79
C CYS A 128 -7.75 13.56 -12.30
N THR A 129 -8.45 12.79 -11.48
CA THR A 129 -9.63 13.26 -10.77
C THR A 129 -9.21 13.82 -9.43
N ILE A 130 -9.67 15.03 -9.11
CA ILE A 130 -9.36 15.73 -7.86
C ILE A 130 -10.67 16.05 -7.16
N ASN A 131 -10.80 15.57 -5.93
CA ASN A 131 -11.96 15.77 -5.10
C ASN A 131 -11.61 16.65 -3.91
N PHE A 132 -12.52 17.54 -3.54
CA PHE A 132 -12.37 18.41 -2.38
C PHE A 132 -13.71 18.59 -1.66
N SER A 133 -13.69 18.63 -0.32
CA SER A 133 -14.86 19.00 0.48
C SER A 133 -14.48 19.78 1.75
N GLU A 134 -15.38 20.65 2.18
CA GLU A 134 -15.33 21.39 3.46
C GLU A 134 -15.87 20.57 4.64
N CYS A 135 -16.37 19.36 4.37
CA CYS A 135 -16.89 18.42 5.38
C CYS A 135 -16.08 17.11 5.31
N GLY A 136 -14.83 17.14 5.76
CA GLY A 136 -13.97 15.96 5.84
C GLY A 136 -14.24 15.07 7.06
N GLY A 137 -13.36 14.09 7.26
CA GLY A 137 -13.32 13.28 8.48
C GLY A 137 -14.18 12.02 8.43
N ILE A 138 -14.65 11.61 9.61
CA ILE A 138 -15.38 10.35 9.82
C ILE A 138 -16.72 10.33 9.08
N GLU A 139 -17.32 11.50 8.85
CA GLU A 139 -18.65 11.68 8.25
C GLU A 139 -18.61 11.93 6.73
N ILE A 140 -17.44 11.84 6.07
CA ILE A 140 -17.34 12.11 4.63
C ILE A 140 -18.23 11.18 3.79
N GLU A 141 -18.36 9.90 4.20
CA GLU A 141 -19.16 8.89 3.49
C GLU A 141 -20.65 9.31 3.42
N GLU A 142 -21.16 9.96 4.46
CA GLU A 142 -22.55 10.45 4.55
C GLU A 142 -22.74 11.80 3.84
N ASN A 143 -21.65 12.55 3.65
CA ASN A 143 -21.63 13.88 3.05
C ASN A 143 -21.08 13.89 1.62
N TRP A 144 -21.10 12.76 0.90
CA TRP A 144 -20.51 12.65 -0.44
C TRP A 144 -21.11 13.63 -1.46
N ASN A 145 -22.38 14.02 -1.27
CA ASN A 145 -23.06 15.04 -2.07
C ASN A 145 -22.44 16.44 -1.94
N LYS A 146 -21.61 16.69 -0.91
CA LYS A 146 -20.85 17.93 -0.70
C LYS A 146 -19.43 17.86 -1.25
N VAL A 147 -19.02 16.71 -1.80
CA VAL A 147 -17.72 16.57 -2.45
C VAL A 147 -17.80 17.22 -3.83
N LYS A 148 -16.87 18.13 -4.09
CA LYS A 148 -16.69 18.73 -5.40
C LYS A 148 -15.59 18.01 -6.13
N THR A 149 -15.81 17.79 -7.42
CA THR A 149 -14.91 17.03 -8.26
C THR A 149 -14.53 17.83 -9.49
N ILE A 150 -13.25 17.82 -9.84
CA ILE A 150 -12.77 18.23 -11.16
C ILE A 150 -12.00 17.07 -11.79
N PHE A 151 -11.99 17.04 -13.12
CA PHE A 151 -11.10 16.19 -13.89
C PHE A 151 -10.08 17.07 -14.60
N LEU A 152 -8.80 16.83 -14.36
CA LEU A 152 -7.70 17.51 -15.03
C LEU A 152 -7.10 16.58 -16.10
N PRO A 153 -7.30 16.84 -17.41
CA PRO A 153 -6.71 16.04 -18.46
C PRO A 153 -5.18 16.07 -18.44
N THR A 154 -4.52 14.98 -18.86
CA THR A 154 -3.05 14.83 -18.82
C THR A 154 -2.28 15.99 -19.45
N GLU A 155 -2.80 16.55 -20.55
CA GLU A 155 -2.14 17.63 -21.29
C GLU A 155 -2.39 19.03 -20.70
N LYS A 156 -3.22 19.14 -19.65
CA LYS A 156 -3.59 20.42 -19.06
C LYS A 156 -2.79 20.67 -17.79
N PRO A 157 -2.18 21.87 -17.64
CA PRO A 157 -1.48 22.21 -16.42
C PRO A 157 -2.47 22.48 -15.29
N MET A 158 -2.00 22.28 -14.06
CA MET A 158 -2.73 22.63 -12.84
C MET A 158 -2.70 24.16 -12.61
N THR A 159 -3.80 24.85 -12.91
CA THR A 159 -3.94 26.31 -12.72
C THR A 159 -4.96 26.67 -11.63
N VAL A 160 -4.99 27.94 -11.22
CA VAL A 160 -5.96 28.44 -10.23
C VAL A 160 -7.38 28.35 -10.79
N GLU A 161 -7.55 28.61 -12.08
CA GLU A 161 -8.82 28.52 -12.78
C GLU A 161 -9.34 27.08 -12.80
N ALA A 162 -8.45 26.10 -13.01
CA ALA A 162 -8.80 24.68 -13.01
C ALA A 162 -9.37 24.22 -11.67
N ILE A 163 -8.79 24.68 -10.55
CA ILE A 163 -9.26 24.33 -9.20
C ILE A 163 -10.33 25.26 -8.65
N SER A 164 -10.67 26.34 -9.35
CA SER A 164 -11.66 27.33 -8.90
C SER A 164 -13.00 26.71 -8.48
N PRO A 165 -13.55 25.66 -9.16
CA PRO A 165 -14.79 25.03 -8.72
C PRO A 165 -14.68 24.38 -7.33
N LEU A 166 -13.50 23.84 -7.00
CA LEU A 166 -13.25 23.20 -5.70
C LEU A 166 -13.30 24.23 -4.57
N ILE A 167 -12.63 25.37 -4.75
CA ILE A 167 -12.37 26.36 -3.69
C ILE A 167 -13.36 27.54 -3.67
N ALA A 168 -14.31 27.62 -4.60
CA ALA A 168 -15.19 28.79 -4.77
C ALA A 168 -16.04 29.16 -3.53
N THR A 169 -16.41 28.17 -2.71
CA THR A 169 -17.26 28.37 -1.52
C THR A 169 -16.46 28.71 -0.27
N LEU A 170 -15.13 28.52 -0.30
CA LEU A 170 -14.28 28.79 0.85
C LEU A 170 -14.26 30.29 1.20
N PRO A 171 -14.16 30.64 2.49
CA PRO A 171 -13.89 32.00 2.93
C PRO A 171 -12.64 32.59 2.26
N LEU A 172 -12.66 33.88 1.95
CA LEU A 172 -11.58 34.56 1.22
C LEU A 172 -10.21 34.44 1.92
N GLU A 173 -10.21 34.39 3.25
CA GLU A 173 -9.01 34.29 4.09
C GLU A 173 -8.23 32.98 3.87
N ILE A 174 -8.93 31.86 3.64
CA ILE A 174 -8.31 30.54 3.50
C ILE A 174 -8.29 30.04 2.05
N ARG A 175 -9.12 30.63 1.17
CA ARG A 175 -9.26 30.21 -0.23
C ARG A 175 -7.94 30.18 -0.99
N GLY A 176 -7.13 31.23 -0.86
CA GLY A 176 -5.83 31.33 -1.51
C GLY A 176 -4.83 30.28 -0.99
N LYS A 177 -4.82 30.07 0.33
CA LYS A 177 -3.93 29.09 0.98
C LYS A 177 -4.28 27.65 0.58
N ILE A 178 -5.56 27.28 0.68
CA ILE A 178 -6.04 25.95 0.26
C ILE A 178 -5.83 25.75 -1.25
N GLY A 179 -6.06 26.78 -2.06
CA GLY A 179 -5.79 26.70 -3.51
C GLY A 179 -4.32 26.43 -3.82
N ASN A 180 -3.40 27.15 -3.20
CA ASN A 180 -1.96 26.92 -3.35
C ASN A 180 -1.54 25.55 -2.83
N PHE A 181 -2.13 25.11 -1.72
CA PHE A 181 -1.91 23.78 -1.16
C PHE A 181 -2.33 22.68 -2.13
N ILE A 182 -3.56 22.71 -2.67
CA ILE A 182 -4.04 21.72 -3.65
C ILE A 182 -3.11 21.67 -4.87
N LYS A 183 -2.66 22.82 -5.39
CA LYS A 183 -1.72 22.86 -6.52
C LYS A 183 -0.37 22.24 -6.17
N GLY A 184 0.16 22.55 -4.98
CA GLY A 184 1.43 21.99 -4.52
C GLY A 184 1.33 20.48 -4.29
N VAL A 185 0.25 20.01 -3.66
CA VAL A 185 -0.04 18.58 -3.48
C VAL A 185 -0.11 17.87 -4.83
N PHE A 186 -0.74 18.49 -5.83
CA PHE A 186 -0.78 17.93 -7.18
C PHE A 186 0.60 17.87 -7.85
N ALA A 187 1.46 18.87 -7.63
CA ALA A 187 2.84 18.83 -8.11
C ALA A 187 3.63 17.67 -7.48
N VAL A 188 3.47 17.43 -6.17
CA VAL A 188 4.04 16.27 -5.48
C VAL A 188 3.47 14.96 -6.03
N PHE A 189 2.15 14.90 -6.24
CA PHE A 189 1.46 13.73 -6.80
C PHE A 189 2.05 13.32 -8.15
N GLN A 190 2.27 14.28 -9.05
CA GLN A 190 2.89 14.02 -10.35
C GLN A 190 4.39 13.72 -10.27
N ASP A 191 5.14 14.47 -9.47
CA ASP A 191 6.61 14.37 -9.41
C ASP A 191 7.10 13.04 -8.82
N LEU A 192 6.30 12.46 -7.91
CA LEU A 192 6.63 11.21 -7.21
C LEU A 192 5.90 9.98 -7.77
N ASP A 193 5.16 10.11 -8.88
CA ASP A 193 4.36 9.04 -9.48
C ASP A 193 3.36 8.41 -8.50
N PHE A 194 2.63 9.25 -7.74
CA PHE A 194 1.46 8.79 -7.01
C PHE A 194 0.37 8.35 -7.99
N SER A 195 -0.23 7.19 -7.72
CA SER A 195 -1.45 6.75 -8.37
C SER A 195 -2.70 7.19 -7.63
N PHE A 196 -2.59 7.37 -6.31
CA PHE A 196 -3.68 7.80 -5.44
C PHE A 196 -3.11 8.55 -4.23
N MET A 197 -3.76 9.64 -3.85
CA MET A 197 -3.47 10.36 -2.62
C MET A 197 -4.79 10.82 -2.00
N GLU A 198 -4.95 10.63 -0.70
CA GLU A 198 -6.12 11.06 0.05
C GLU A 198 -5.69 11.63 1.39
N MET A 199 -6.28 12.76 1.76
CA MET A 199 -6.16 13.39 3.07
C MET A 199 -7.57 13.49 3.65
N ASN A 200 -7.88 12.59 4.58
CA ASN A 200 -9.21 12.49 5.16
C ASN A 200 -9.15 12.20 6.68
N PRO A 201 -8.97 13.23 7.52
CA PRO A 201 -9.05 14.65 7.20
C PRO A 201 -7.69 15.36 7.09
N PHE A 202 -7.71 16.56 6.55
CA PHE A 202 -6.73 17.60 6.89
C PHE A 202 -7.43 18.77 7.58
N ALA A 203 -6.74 19.47 8.47
CA ALA A 203 -7.26 20.63 9.19
C ALA A 203 -6.41 21.87 8.88
N LEU A 204 -6.75 22.99 9.52
CA LEU A 204 -5.92 24.20 9.51
C LEU A 204 -5.27 24.40 10.88
N ASP A 205 -3.94 24.32 10.94
CA ASP A 205 -3.15 24.70 12.12
C ASP A 205 -2.62 26.12 11.91
N ASN A 206 -3.05 27.07 12.75
CA ASN A 206 -2.74 28.49 12.59
C ASN A 206 -3.05 29.05 11.18
N GLY A 207 -4.11 28.52 10.56
CA GLY A 207 -4.53 28.90 9.21
C GLY A 207 -3.68 28.30 8.09
N GLU A 208 -2.78 27.35 8.38
CA GLU A 208 -2.02 26.58 7.38
C GLU A 208 -2.53 25.14 7.31
N PRO A 209 -2.64 24.54 6.10
CA PRO A 209 -3.08 23.15 5.96
C PRO A 209 -2.19 22.15 6.71
N TYR A 210 -2.82 21.25 7.47
CA TYR A 210 -2.15 20.20 8.21
C TYR A 210 -2.86 18.85 8.00
N PRO A 211 -2.27 17.89 7.28
CA PRO A 211 -2.83 16.55 7.10
C PRO A 211 -2.89 15.77 8.43
N LEU A 212 -4.09 15.46 8.90
CA LEU A 212 -4.30 14.66 10.11
C LEU A 212 -4.31 13.17 9.80
N ASP A 213 -4.89 12.80 8.67
CA ASP A 213 -4.80 11.47 8.10
C ASP A 213 -4.36 11.55 6.64
N MET A 214 -3.58 10.56 6.20
CA MET A 214 -3.13 10.47 4.82
C MET A 214 -3.04 9.02 4.35
N ARG A 215 -3.52 8.79 3.14
CA ARG A 215 -3.33 7.54 2.40
C ARG A 215 -2.66 7.84 1.06
N GLY A 216 -1.63 7.05 0.75
CA GLY A 216 -0.88 7.17 -0.50
C GLY A 216 -0.76 5.83 -1.21
N GLU A 217 -0.78 5.87 -2.54
CA GLU A 217 -0.39 4.77 -3.41
C GLU A 217 0.56 5.28 -4.49
N LEU A 218 1.66 4.57 -4.73
CA LEU A 218 2.67 4.87 -5.75
C LEU A 218 2.63 3.84 -6.88
N ASP A 219 3.09 4.22 -8.08
CA ASP A 219 3.40 3.25 -9.14
C ASP A 219 4.76 2.59 -8.86
N GLU A 220 4.77 1.37 -8.32
CA GLU A 220 6.00 0.62 -8.01
C GLU A 220 6.96 0.51 -9.22
N ASN A 221 6.42 0.48 -10.44
CA ASN A 221 7.24 0.44 -11.66
C ASN A 221 8.02 1.74 -11.91
N ALA A 222 7.70 2.83 -11.22
CA ALA A 222 8.41 4.10 -11.28
C ALA A 222 9.58 4.18 -10.27
N ALA A 223 9.82 3.14 -9.46
CA ALA A 223 10.88 3.13 -8.45
C ALA A 223 12.26 3.48 -9.03
N PHE A 224 12.60 2.93 -10.20
CA PHE A 224 13.92 3.12 -10.84
C PHE A 224 14.27 4.59 -11.14
N LYS A 225 13.27 5.46 -11.33
CA LYS A 225 13.48 6.90 -11.59
C LYS A 225 13.24 7.77 -10.36
N ASN A 226 12.70 7.19 -9.29
CA ASN A 226 12.33 7.89 -8.06
C ASN A 226 13.16 7.44 -6.86
N GLU A 227 14.19 6.61 -7.03
CA GLU A 227 15.03 6.08 -5.94
C GLU A 227 15.51 7.19 -5.00
N ASP A 228 16.12 8.26 -5.56
CA ASP A 228 16.58 9.42 -4.78
C ASP A 228 15.45 10.22 -4.11
N LYS A 229 14.24 10.16 -4.66
CA LYS A 229 13.09 10.93 -4.16
C LYS A 229 12.31 10.17 -3.09
N TRP A 230 12.17 8.86 -3.25
CA TRP A 230 11.44 7.99 -2.34
C TRP A 230 12.30 7.60 -1.14
N GLY A 231 13.62 7.47 -1.31
CA GLY A 231 14.55 7.03 -0.28
C GLY A 231 14.27 5.58 0.14
N ASP A 232 14.41 5.29 1.43
CA ASP A 232 14.24 3.95 2.01
C ASP A 232 12.75 3.53 2.16
N LEU A 233 11.91 3.87 1.19
CA LEU A 233 10.49 3.57 1.20
C LEU A 233 10.25 2.06 1.09
N GLN A 234 9.40 1.53 1.97
CA GLN A 234 8.96 0.14 1.91
C GLN A 234 7.49 0.06 1.48
N PHE A 235 7.17 -0.93 0.66
CA PHE A 235 5.80 -1.27 0.31
C PHE A 235 5.26 -2.33 1.28
N PRO A 236 4.52 -1.95 2.34
CA PRO A 236 3.96 -2.91 3.28
C PRO A 236 2.96 -3.84 2.60
N MET A 237 2.89 -5.08 3.11
CA MET A 237 1.85 -6.03 2.73
C MET A 237 0.48 -5.56 3.25
N PRO A 238 -0.63 -5.95 2.58
CA PRO A 238 -1.96 -5.72 3.12
C PRO A 238 -2.12 -6.33 4.52
N PHE A 239 -2.94 -5.69 5.35
CA PHE A 239 -3.20 -6.14 6.72
C PHE A 239 -3.59 -7.63 6.78
N GLY A 240 -2.91 -8.36 7.67
CA GLY A 240 -3.08 -9.81 7.90
C GLY A 240 -2.50 -10.75 6.85
N ARG A 241 -1.79 -10.23 5.85
CA ARG A 241 -0.94 -11.05 4.99
C ARG A 241 0.49 -11.09 5.55
N VAL A 242 0.89 -12.26 6.02
CA VAL A 242 2.30 -12.57 6.31
C VAL A 242 2.82 -13.43 5.16
N LEU A 243 3.91 -13.01 4.53
CA LEU A 243 4.55 -13.81 3.49
C LEU A 243 5.18 -15.05 4.12
N SER A 244 4.92 -16.20 3.51
CA SER A 244 5.66 -17.42 3.78
C SER A 244 7.13 -17.30 3.34
N PRO A 245 8.06 -18.06 3.93
CA PRO A 245 9.45 -18.10 3.47
C PRO A 245 9.58 -18.37 1.97
N GLU A 246 8.70 -19.21 1.42
CA GLU A 246 8.64 -19.54 0.00
C GLU A 246 8.20 -18.34 -0.86
N GLU A 247 7.21 -17.56 -0.42
CA GLU A 247 6.84 -16.32 -1.10
C GLU A 247 7.97 -15.30 -1.10
N ILE A 248 8.67 -15.11 0.04
CA ILE A 248 9.83 -14.22 0.14
C ILE A 248 10.92 -14.63 -0.85
N PHE A 249 11.21 -15.94 -0.93
CA PHE A 249 12.20 -16.47 -1.86
C PHE A 249 11.85 -16.19 -3.33
N ILE A 250 10.59 -16.42 -3.73
CA ILE A 250 10.14 -16.14 -5.12
C ILE A 250 10.16 -14.63 -5.41
N HIS A 251 9.78 -13.78 -4.46
CA HIS A 251 9.89 -12.33 -4.59
C HIS A 251 11.33 -11.88 -4.85
N ALA A 252 12.28 -12.38 -4.05
CA ALA A 252 13.71 -12.06 -4.21
C ALA A 252 14.29 -12.59 -5.54
N LEU A 253 13.76 -13.69 -6.09
CA LEU A 253 14.14 -14.17 -7.42
C LEU A 253 13.57 -13.27 -8.52
N ASN A 254 12.30 -12.85 -8.41
CA ASN A 254 11.64 -11.98 -9.38
C ASN A 254 12.38 -10.64 -9.55
N GLU A 255 12.91 -10.07 -8.47
CA GLU A 255 13.69 -8.82 -8.52
C GLU A 255 15.02 -8.96 -9.27
N LYS A 256 15.54 -10.17 -9.43
CA LYS A 256 16.85 -10.46 -10.04
C LYS A 256 16.76 -10.92 -11.49
N THR A 257 15.57 -10.91 -12.08
CA THR A 257 15.32 -11.37 -13.45
C THR A 257 14.37 -10.44 -14.19
N SER A 258 14.47 -10.43 -15.52
CA SER A 258 13.48 -9.77 -16.39
C SER A 258 12.22 -10.61 -16.58
N ALA A 259 12.24 -11.89 -16.17
CA ALA A 259 11.06 -12.74 -16.17
C ALA A 259 10.06 -12.32 -15.07
N SER A 260 8.79 -12.67 -15.26
CA SER A 260 7.75 -12.44 -14.25
C SER A 260 7.51 -13.71 -13.45
N LEU A 261 7.97 -13.72 -12.20
CA LEU A 261 7.82 -14.83 -11.25
C LEU A 261 6.92 -14.37 -10.10
N LYS A 262 5.77 -15.04 -9.94
CA LYS A 262 4.81 -14.73 -8.87
C LYS A 262 4.36 -15.99 -8.18
N PHE A 263 4.39 -15.99 -6.86
CA PHE A 263 3.85 -17.05 -6.02
C PHE A 263 3.02 -16.42 -4.90
N THR A 264 1.88 -17.03 -4.59
CA THR A 264 1.04 -16.61 -3.47
C THR A 264 0.42 -17.84 -2.84
N LEU A 265 0.66 -18.03 -1.55
CA LEU A 265 0.21 -19.20 -0.82
C LEU A 265 -1.18 -18.94 -0.24
N LEU A 266 -2.22 -19.48 -0.88
CA LEU A 266 -3.60 -19.30 -0.43
C LEU A 266 -3.97 -20.25 0.71
N ASN A 267 -3.66 -21.54 0.57
CA ASN A 267 -3.93 -22.56 1.59
C ASN A 267 -2.80 -23.61 1.57
N PRO A 268 -1.88 -23.63 2.55
CA PRO A 268 -0.80 -24.63 2.60
C PRO A 268 -1.29 -26.08 2.73
N LYS A 269 -2.52 -26.25 3.22
CA LYS A 269 -3.18 -27.57 3.33
C LYS A 269 -4.04 -27.88 2.10
N GLY A 270 -4.12 -26.96 1.14
CA GLY A 270 -4.86 -27.16 -0.11
C GLY A 270 -4.32 -28.36 -0.89
N ARG A 271 -5.23 -29.12 -1.50
CA ARG A 271 -4.85 -30.31 -2.27
C ARG A 271 -4.36 -29.95 -3.67
N ILE A 272 -4.84 -28.86 -4.26
CA ILE A 272 -4.53 -28.45 -5.63
C ILE A 272 -3.50 -27.34 -5.60
N TRP A 273 -2.42 -27.54 -6.34
CA TRP A 273 -1.33 -26.59 -6.51
C TRP A 273 -1.20 -26.24 -7.99
N ASN A 274 -1.11 -24.96 -8.30
CA ASN A 274 -1.04 -24.46 -9.66
C ASN A 274 0.36 -23.92 -9.95
N MET A 275 0.99 -24.42 -11.02
CA MET A 275 2.23 -23.88 -11.60
C MET A 275 1.95 -23.55 -13.06
N VAL A 276 1.52 -22.31 -13.31
CA VAL A 276 0.96 -21.91 -14.61
C VAL A 276 1.80 -20.83 -15.25
N ALA A 277 2.14 -21.02 -16.53
CA ALA A 277 2.83 -20.02 -17.33
C ALA A 277 1.83 -19.01 -17.92
N GLY A 278 2.10 -17.72 -17.68
CA GLY A 278 1.32 -16.59 -18.19
C GLY A 278 0.24 -16.10 -17.23
N GLY A 279 0.19 -14.78 -17.04
CA GLY A 279 -0.72 -14.14 -16.08
C GLY A 279 -2.20 -14.43 -16.34
N GLY A 280 -2.65 -14.35 -17.60
CA GLY A 280 -4.05 -14.62 -17.95
C GLY A 280 -4.46 -16.09 -17.71
N ALA A 281 -3.59 -17.04 -18.06
CA ALA A 281 -3.87 -18.46 -17.82
C ALA A 281 -3.95 -18.76 -16.32
N SER A 282 -3.06 -18.21 -15.51
CA SER A 282 -3.03 -18.46 -14.06
C SER A 282 -4.35 -18.14 -13.33
N LEU A 283 -5.07 -17.11 -13.79
CA LEU A 283 -6.38 -16.74 -13.25
C LEU A 283 -7.45 -17.78 -13.58
N ILE A 284 -7.54 -18.20 -14.85
CA ILE A 284 -8.51 -19.20 -15.32
C ILE A 284 -8.37 -20.52 -14.54
N TYR A 285 -7.13 -20.98 -14.34
CA TYR A 285 -6.86 -22.21 -13.59
C TYR A 285 -7.20 -22.09 -12.10
N THR A 286 -7.03 -20.91 -11.51
CA THR A 286 -7.37 -20.68 -10.10
C THR A 286 -8.88 -20.71 -9.90
N ASP A 287 -9.65 -20.04 -10.77
CA ASP A 287 -11.11 -20.03 -10.74
C ASP A 287 -11.71 -21.44 -10.90
N ALA A 288 -11.11 -22.27 -11.77
CA ALA A 288 -11.60 -23.62 -12.01
C ALA A 288 -11.30 -24.62 -10.86
N CYS A 289 -10.31 -24.32 -10.01
CA CYS A 289 -9.72 -25.33 -9.12
C CYS A 289 -9.77 -24.97 -7.62
N ALA A 290 -10.39 -23.86 -7.23
CA ALA A 290 -10.49 -23.48 -5.81
C ALA A 290 -11.25 -24.57 -5.01
N THR A 291 -10.58 -25.20 -4.04
CA THR A 291 -11.20 -26.19 -3.15
C THR A 291 -11.08 -25.73 -1.69
N ALA A 292 -12.21 -25.69 -0.99
CA ALA A 292 -12.30 -25.14 0.36
C ALA A 292 -11.86 -26.11 1.47
N ASN A 293 -11.90 -27.43 1.23
CA ASN A 293 -11.76 -28.43 2.29
C ASN A 293 -10.82 -29.60 1.95
N LEU A 294 -10.20 -30.15 2.99
CA LEU A 294 -9.48 -31.42 2.97
C LEU A 294 -10.48 -32.57 2.79
N ASP A 295 -10.65 -33.05 1.56
CA ASP A 295 -11.60 -34.12 1.22
C ASP A 295 -10.99 -35.53 1.28
N GLY A 296 -9.85 -35.68 1.96
CA GLY A 296 -9.12 -36.96 2.08
C GLY A 296 -8.48 -37.46 0.77
N ARG A 297 -8.54 -36.69 -0.32
CA ARG A 297 -7.96 -37.07 -1.62
C ARG A 297 -6.49 -36.67 -1.72
N LYS A 298 -5.78 -37.35 -2.63
CA LYS A 298 -4.37 -37.06 -2.93
C LYS A 298 -4.20 -35.64 -3.47
N ARG A 299 -3.04 -35.03 -3.19
CA ARG A 299 -2.65 -33.73 -3.74
C ARG A 299 -2.43 -33.83 -5.26
N ALA A 300 -2.71 -32.74 -5.97
CA ALA A 300 -2.50 -32.63 -7.41
C ALA A 300 -1.71 -31.34 -7.72
N LEU A 301 -0.75 -31.44 -8.63
CA LEU A 301 -0.02 -30.31 -9.18
C LEU A 301 -0.47 -30.13 -10.63
N LEU A 302 -1.04 -28.96 -10.94
CA LEU A 302 -1.44 -28.57 -12.28
C LEU A 302 -0.33 -27.73 -12.89
N ILE A 303 0.35 -28.30 -13.89
CA ILE A 303 1.37 -27.62 -14.68
C ILE A 303 0.76 -27.30 -16.04
N GLY A 304 0.61 -26.03 -16.36
CA GLY A 304 -0.09 -25.62 -17.57
C GLY A 304 0.24 -24.20 -18.01
N GLY A 305 -0.44 -23.73 -19.04
CA GLY A 305 -0.25 -22.41 -19.61
C GLY A 305 -0.94 -22.31 -20.97
N ASN A 306 -1.03 -21.09 -21.50
CA ASN A 306 -1.40 -20.89 -22.90
C ASN A 306 -0.22 -21.25 -23.81
N ILE A 307 -0.47 -21.36 -25.12
CA ILE A 307 0.59 -21.50 -26.12
C ILE A 307 1.54 -20.29 -25.98
N ALA A 308 2.82 -20.58 -25.74
CA ALA A 308 3.82 -19.55 -25.53
C ALA A 308 4.20 -18.88 -26.86
N ASN A 309 4.33 -17.55 -26.83
CA ASN A 309 4.78 -16.78 -27.99
C ASN A 309 6.32 -16.68 -28.06
N LEU A 310 6.98 -16.57 -26.90
CA LEU A 310 8.42 -16.27 -26.78
C LEU A 310 9.13 -17.14 -25.73
N THR A 311 8.39 -17.77 -24.81
CA THR A 311 8.96 -18.62 -23.78
C THR A 311 9.43 -19.93 -24.41
N ASP A 312 10.70 -20.28 -24.17
CA ASP A 312 11.23 -21.60 -24.50
C ASP A 312 10.59 -22.66 -23.59
N VAL A 313 9.63 -23.41 -24.16
CA VAL A 313 8.88 -24.44 -23.44
C VAL A 313 9.80 -25.59 -23.05
N GLY A 314 10.77 -25.96 -23.90
CA GLY A 314 11.71 -27.05 -23.64
C GLY A 314 12.58 -26.74 -22.42
N ALA A 315 13.29 -25.62 -22.46
CA ALA A 315 14.15 -25.19 -21.35
C ALA A 315 13.37 -25.00 -20.03
N THR A 316 12.14 -24.50 -20.11
CA THR A 316 11.28 -24.33 -18.92
C THR A 316 10.89 -25.68 -18.32
N PHE A 317 10.49 -26.65 -19.16
CA PHE A 317 10.11 -27.99 -18.70
C PHE A 317 11.32 -28.79 -18.21
N ASP A 318 12.51 -28.63 -18.79
CA ASP A 318 13.73 -29.27 -18.30
C ASP A 318 14.03 -28.88 -16.85
N GLY A 319 13.89 -27.59 -16.51
CA GLY A 319 14.02 -27.11 -15.14
C GLY A 319 12.97 -27.71 -14.20
N ILE A 320 11.71 -27.79 -14.64
CA ILE A 320 10.62 -28.41 -13.87
C ILE A 320 10.87 -29.91 -13.63
N ILE A 321 11.27 -30.64 -14.66
CA ILE A 321 11.54 -32.08 -14.60
C ILE A 321 12.72 -32.36 -13.68
N THR A 322 13.77 -31.55 -13.76
CA THR A 322 14.93 -31.62 -12.85
C THR A 322 14.49 -31.44 -11.40
N ALA A 323 13.71 -30.41 -11.09
CA ALA A 323 13.19 -30.16 -9.74
C ALA A 323 12.30 -31.32 -9.22
N LEU A 324 11.46 -31.90 -10.09
CA LEU A 324 10.62 -33.05 -9.73
C LEU A 324 11.45 -34.29 -9.41
N ARG A 325 12.52 -34.56 -10.17
CA ARG A 325 13.45 -35.68 -9.92
C ARG A 325 14.16 -35.53 -8.57
N GLU A 326 14.65 -34.33 -8.26
CA GLU A 326 15.37 -34.05 -7.02
C GLU A 326 14.49 -34.14 -5.76
N LYS A 327 13.25 -33.62 -5.82
CA LYS A 327 12.39 -33.46 -4.63
C LYS A 327 11.44 -34.63 -4.36
N VAL A 328 10.97 -35.32 -5.39
CA VAL A 328 9.88 -36.32 -5.25
C VAL A 328 10.41 -37.75 -5.17
N TYR A 329 11.58 -38.02 -5.75
CA TYR A 329 11.90 -39.37 -6.18
C TYR A 329 13.21 -39.96 -5.61
N GLY A 330 14.14 -39.14 -5.12
CA GLY A 330 15.48 -39.64 -4.82
C GLY A 330 16.14 -40.27 -6.07
N PRO A 331 17.36 -40.82 -5.96
CA PRO A 331 18.10 -41.29 -7.12
C PRO A 331 17.50 -42.50 -7.87
N GLU A 332 16.38 -43.09 -7.44
CA GLU A 332 15.88 -44.37 -7.98
C GLU A 332 14.40 -44.43 -8.43
N ALA A 333 13.63 -43.33 -8.48
CA ALA A 333 12.20 -43.50 -8.82
C ALA A 333 11.83 -43.33 -10.31
N ILE A 334 10.83 -44.13 -10.70
CA ILE A 334 10.26 -44.25 -12.04
C ILE A 334 9.12 -43.23 -12.23
N MET A 335 9.21 -42.38 -13.26
CA MET A 335 8.13 -41.47 -13.67
C MET A 335 7.01 -42.21 -14.42
N THR A 336 5.75 -41.96 -14.08
CA THR A 336 4.59 -42.48 -14.85
C THR A 336 3.93 -41.43 -15.74
N GLY A 337 3.85 -41.75 -17.04
CA GLY A 337 2.76 -41.35 -17.93
C GLY A 337 2.93 -40.03 -18.70
N ILE A 338 2.58 -38.91 -18.07
CA ILE A 338 2.48 -37.60 -18.77
C ILE A 338 3.87 -36.98 -18.99
N CYS A 339 4.80 -37.15 -18.04
CA CYS A 339 6.15 -36.60 -18.16
C CYS A 339 7.04 -37.34 -19.16
N ASN A 340 6.84 -38.65 -19.39
CA ASN A 340 7.61 -39.36 -20.42
C ASN A 340 7.24 -38.88 -21.83
N ARG A 341 5.95 -38.63 -22.09
CA ARG A 341 5.51 -38.11 -23.39
C ARG A 341 5.95 -36.67 -23.65
N ALA A 342 6.06 -35.84 -22.61
CA ALA A 342 6.61 -34.50 -22.75
C ALA A 342 8.12 -34.52 -23.07
N MET A 343 8.88 -35.42 -22.45
CA MET A 343 10.31 -35.63 -22.78
C MET A 343 10.51 -36.19 -24.19
N GLU A 344 9.71 -37.18 -24.61
CA GLU A 344 9.78 -37.76 -25.96
C GLU A 344 9.48 -36.73 -27.07
N CYS A 345 8.70 -35.68 -26.77
CA CYS A 345 8.45 -34.57 -27.70
C CYS A 345 9.54 -33.48 -27.69
N ILE A 346 10.44 -33.46 -26.71
CA ILE A 346 11.57 -32.49 -26.63
C ILE A 346 12.83 -33.12 -27.24
N GLU A 347 12.98 -34.45 -27.16
CA GLU A 347 14.10 -35.19 -27.76
C GLU A 347 13.92 -35.51 -29.27
N SER A 348 12.77 -35.15 -29.86
CA SER A 348 12.46 -35.27 -31.29
C SER A 348 12.48 -33.91 -31.98
#